data_AF-A0A2M8P8U7-F1
#
_entry.id   AF-A0A2M8P8U7-F1
#
_cell.length_a   1.000
_cell.length_b   1.000
_cell.length_c   1.000
_cell.angle_alpha   90.00
_cell.angle_beta   90.00
_cell.angle_gamma   90.00
#
_symmetry.space_group_name_H-M   'P 1'
#
loop_
_entity.id
_entity.type
_entity.pdbx_description
1 polymer ?
#
loop_
_entity_poly.entity_id
_entity_poly.type
_entity_poly.pdbx_seq_one_letter_code
_entity_poly.pdbx_strand_id
1 'polypeptide(L)'
;DNARLHQKAQELAAMEERQRIARDLHDSVTQTLFAASIISNAIIRQWRTAPTSIGAELQELRDLTQGALAEMRTLLLELRPSTLLETDLSDLLHQLADTIKGRSRMRVLYHTEGKAELPPNVHVAFFRLAQE
;
A
#
# COMPACT_ATOMS: atom_id res chain seq x y z
N ASP A 1 9.75 17.22 -36.41
CA ASP A 1 9.87 18.01 -35.17
C ASP A 1 8.72 17.88 -34.18
N ASN A 2 7.46 18.02 -34.60
CA ASN A 2 6.32 17.98 -33.66
C ASN A 2 6.16 16.63 -32.92
N ALA A 3 6.33 15.50 -33.62
CA ALA A 3 6.29 14.17 -33.00
C ALA A 3 7.39 13.95 -31.93
N ARG A 4 8.59 14.52 -32.13
CA ARG A 4 9.70 14.41 -31.17
C ARG A 4 9.46 15.29 -29.94
N LEU A 5 8.82 16.44 -30.11
CA LEU A 5 8.40 17.32 -29.01
C LEU A 5 7.29 16.65 -28.18
N HIS A 6 6.30 16.04 -28.83
CA HIS A 6 5.26 15.27 -28.13
C HIS A 6 5.82 14.09 -27.34
N GLN A 7 6.71 13.30 -27.92
CA GLN A 7 7.40 12.20 -27.23
C GLN A 7 8.13 12.70 -25.98
N LYS A 8 8.91 13.78 -26.12
CA LYS A 8 9.68 14.36 -25.02
C LYS A 8 8.78 14.95 -23.93
N ALA A 9 7.64 15.53 -24.30
CA ALA A 9 6.64 16.01 -23.35
C ALA A 9 5.99 14.86 -22.57
N GLN A 10 5.68 13.74 -23.23
CA GLN A 10 5.17 12.53 -22.57
C GLN A 10 6.18 11.92 -21.59
N GLU A 11 7.46 11.85 -21.99
CA GLU A 11 8.54 11.36 -21.12
C GLU A 11 8.73 12.26 -19.89
N LEU A 12 8.68 13.58 -20.07
CA LEU A 12 8.78 14.54 -18.97
C LEU A 12 7.59 14.40 -18.00
N ALA A 13 6.36 14.33 -18.53
CA ALA A 13 5.16 14.12 -17.72
C ALA A 13 5.21 12.81 -16.92
N ALA A 14 5.67 11.71 -17.55
CA ALA A 14 5.85 10.43 -16.87
C ALA A 14 6.96 10.47 -15.80
N MET A 15 7.96 11.33 -15.94
CA MET A 15 9.00 11.53 -14.93
C MET A 15 8.49 12.35 -13.74
N GLU A 16 7.77 13.44 -14.02
CA GLU A 16 7.14 14.28 -13.00
C GLU A 16 6.15 13.48 -12.14
N GLU A 17 5.36 12.62 -12.78
CA GLU A 17 4.40 11.75 -12.09
C GLU A 17 5.10 10.74 -11.18
N ARG A 18 6.18 10.09 -11.65
CA ARG A 18 6.99 9.20 -10.80
C ARG A 18 7.59 9.94 -9.61
N GLN A 19 8.03 11.18 -9.79
CA GLN A 19 8.58 11.99 -8.69
C GLN A 19 7.49 12.44 -7.71
N ARG A 20 6.26 12.69 -8.18
CA ARG A 20 5.10 12.95 -7.32
C ARG A 20 4.78 11.72 -6.47
N ILE A 21 4.61 10.55 -7.08
CA ILE A 21 4.31 9.29 -6.37
C ILE A 21 5.40 8.97 -5.34
N ALA A 22 6.68 9.17 -5.68
CA ALA A 22 7.79 8.95 -4.74
C ALA A 22 7.73 9.86 -3.51
N ARG A 23 7.29 11.11 -3.66
CA ARG A 23 7.07 12.03 -2.53
C ARG A 23 5.86 11.62 -1.70
N ASP A 24 4.75 11.30 -2.34
CA ASP A 24 3.53 10.85 -1.65
C ASP A 24 3.81 9.57 -0.83
N LEU A 25 4.60 8.65 -1.38
CA LEU A 25 5.11 7.48 -0.67
C LEU A 25 5.95 7.86 0.56
N HIS A 26 6.92 8.75 0.39
CA HIS A 26 7.78 9.18 1.50
C HIS A 26 6.98 9.83 2.64
N ASP A 27 6.03 10.69 2.30
CA ASP A 27 5.19 11.40 3.27
C ASP A 27 4.26 10.45 4.02
N SER A 28 3.57 9.55 3.31
CA SER A 28 2.68 8.54 3.91
C SER A 28 3.42 7.59 4.87
N VAL A 29 4.61 7.12 4.49
CA VAL A 29 5.45 6.26 5.32
C VAL A 29 5.91 6.98 6.58
N THR A 30 6.37 8.22 6.44
CA THR A 30 6.85 9.02 7.55
C THR A 30 5.73 9.28 8.56
N GLN A 31 4.53 9.63 8.08
CA GLN A 31 3.36 9.83 8.94
C GLN A 31 2.97 8.56 9.70
N THR A 32 2.97 7.41 9.02
CA THR A 32 2.59 6.17 9.70
C THR A 32 3.63 5.71 10.72
N LEU A 33 4.92 5.81 10.39
CA LEU A 33 5.99 5.50 11.36
C LEU A 33 5.94 6.43 12.57
N PHE A 34 5.58 7.70 12.37
CA PHE A 34 5.36 8.64 13.46
C PHE A 34 4.18 8.22 14.36
N ALA A 35 3.03 7.87 13.77
CA ALA A 35 1.86 7.39 14.51
C ALA A 35 2.17 6.08 15.27
N ALA A 36 2.84 5.13 14.64
CA ALA A 36 3.28 3.87 15.27
C ALA A 36 4.23 4.14 16.46
N SER A 37 5.12 5.12 16.34
CA SER A 37 6.00 5.56 17.43
C SER A 37 5.22 6.14 18.62
N ILE A 38 4.18 6.95 18.36
CA ILE A 38 3.31 7.49 19.43
C ILE A 38 2.58 6.36 20.15
N ILE A 39 1.94 5.44 19.41
CA ILE A 39 1.19 4.31 19.98
C ILE A 39 2.12 3.41 20.80
N SER A 40 3.31 3.08 20.26
CA SER A 40 4.32 2.29 20.96
C SER A 40 4.75 2.94 22.28
N ASN A 41 4.97 4.26 22.29
CA ASN A 41 5.28 4.99 23.51
C ASN A 41 4.14 4.98 24.53
N ALA A 42 2.88 5.04 24.09
CA ALA A 42 1.72 4.92 24.97
C ALA A 42 1.64 3.52 25.61
N ILE A 43 1.83 2.47 24.81
CA ILE A 43 1.88 1.08 25.27
C ILE A 43 2.97 0.89 26.34
N ILE A 44 4.18 1.41 26.12
CA ILE A 44 5.29 1.30 27.09
C ILE A 44 4.93 1.97 28.43
N ARG A 45 4.27 3.14 28.40
CA ARG A 45 3.84 3.83 29.63
C ARG A 45 2.75 3.06 30.36
N GLN A 46 1.74 2.58 29.63
CA GLN A 46 0.59 1.87 30.19
C GLN A 46 0.95 0.47 30.68
N TRP A 47 1.91 -0.21 30.05
CA TRP A 47 2.43 -1.49 30.52
C TRP A 47 2.97 -1.41 31.94
N ARG A 48 3.55 -0.27 32.34
CA ARG A 48 4.09 -0.08 33.70
C ARG A 48 3.01 0.08 34.76
N THR A 49 1.80 0.51 34.39
CA THR A 49 0.71 0.83 35.33
C THR A 49 -0.47 -0.13 35.26
N ALA A 50 -0.78 -0.70 34.09
CA ALA A 50 -1.89 -1.62 33.85
C ALA A 50 -1.57 -2.61 32.69
N PRO A 51 -0.71 -3.62 32.92
CA PRO A 51 -0.26 -4.55 31.88
C PRO A 51 -1.38 -5.35 31.20
N THR A 52 -2.48 -5.62 31.91
CA THR A 52 -3.62 -6.38 31.40
C THR A 52 -4.52 -5.56 30.46
N SER A 53 -4.30 -4.25 30.35
CA SER A 53 -5.17 -3.33 29.60
C SER A 53 -4.60 -2.89 28.24
N ILE A 54 -3.47 -3.42 27.77
CA ILE A 54 -2.79 -2.94 26.55
C ILE A 54 -3.15 -3.68 25.25
N GLY A 55 -4.07 -4.65 25.33
CA GLY A 55 -4.37 -5.55 24.21
C GLY A 55 -4.98 -4.82 23.00
N ALA A 56 -5.78 -3.78 23.24
CA ALA A 56 -6.41 -3.00 22.18
C ALA A 56 -5.39 -2.12 21.46
N GLU A 57 -4.47 -1.49 22.19
CA GLU A 57 -3.42 -0.63 21.67
C GLU A 57 -2.39 -1.42 20.86
N LEU A 58 -2.05 -2.65 21.30
CA LEU A 58 -1.22 -3.58 20.52
C LEU A 58 -1.91 -4.00 19.22
N GLN A 59 -3.23 -4.23 19.27
CA GLN A 59 -4.02 -4.58 18.10
C GLN A 59 -4.06 -3.42 17.09
N GLU A 60 -4.27 -2.20 17.57
CA GLU A 60 -4.24 -0.98 16.77
C GLU A 60 -2.86 -0.73 16.15
N LEU A 61 -1.78 -0.88 16.92
CA LEU A 61 -0.41 -0.78 16.40
C LEU A 61 -0.16 -1.80 15.27
N ARG A 62 -0.64 -3.03 15.44
CA ARG A 62 -0.51 -4.07 14.40
C ARG A 62 -1.28 -3.69 13.14
N ASP A 63 -2.56 -3.31 13.27
CA ASP A 63 -3.38 -2.97 12.10
C ASP A 63 -2.85 -1.73 11.38
N LEU A 64 -2.37 -0.71 12.11
CA LEU A 64 -1.74 0.48 11.54
C LEU A 64 -0.47 0.16 10.75
N THR A 65 0.43 -0.63 11.34
CA THR A 65 1.71 -1.01 10.69
C THR A 65 1.51 -1.92 9.49
N GLN A 66 0.55 -2.85 9.55
CA GLN A 66 0.15 -3.67 8.40
C GLN A 66 -0.46 -2.81 7.29
N GLY A 67 -1.33 -1.87 7.64
CA GLY A 67 -1.93 -0.91 6.72
C GLY A 67 -0.90 -0.11 5.93
N ALA A 68 0.07 0.49 6.61
CA ALA A 68 1.13 1.24 5.94
C ALA A 68 2.05 0.40 5.08
N LEU A 69 2.33 -0.85 5.49
CA LEU A 69 3.10 -1.76 4.65
C LEU A 69 2.38 -2.08 3.34
N ALA A 70 1.07 -2.29 3.41
CA ALA A 70 0.23 -2.54 2.24
C ALA A 70 0.13 -1.30 1.33
N GLU A 71 0.01 -0.12 1.91
CA GLU A 71 0.02 1.16 1.19
C GLU A 71 1.37 1.41 0.47
N MET A 72 2.50 1.17 1.16
CA MET A 72 3.82 1.24 0.55
C MET A 72 3.96 0.32 -0.66
N ARG A 73 3.49 -0.93 -0.54
CA ARG A 73 3.53 -1.90 -1.63
C ARG A 73 2.71 -1.44 -2.82
N THR A 74 1.52 -0.90 -2.58
CA THR A 74 0.65 -0.34 -3.63
C THR A 74 1.35 0.79 -4.40
N LEU A 75 1.95 1.75 -3.70
CA LEU A 75 2.68 2.85 -4.33
C LEU A 75 3.95 2.38 -5.07
N LEU A 76 4.64 1.35 -4.56
CA LEU A 76 5.78 0.74 -5.25
C LEU A 76 5.39 0.05 -6.56
N LEU A 77 4.20 -0.57 -6.62
CA LEU A 77 3.64 -1.14 -7.86
C LEU A 77 3.37 -0.05 -8.91
N GLU A 78 2.94 1.14 -8.47
CA GLU A 78 2.75 2.29 -9.36
C GLU A 78 4.08 2.85 -9.89
N LEU A 79 5.13 2.84 -9.07
CA LEU A 79 6.48 3.27 -9.48
C LEU A 79 7.20 2.26 -10.38
N ARG A 80 6.91 0.95 -10.23
CA ARG A 80 7.53 -0.13 -11.00
C ARG A 80 6.47 -1.10 -11.55
N PRO A 81 5.86 -0.78 -12.71
CA PRO A 81 4.83 -1.62 -13.30
C PRO A 81 5.27 -3.07 -13.59
N SER A 82 6.58 -3.33 -13.72
CA SER A 82 7.12 -4.68 -13.92
C SER A 82 6.88 -5.60 -12.71
N THR A 83 6.89 -5.06 -11.48
CA THR A 83 6.65 -5.88 -10.28
C THR A 83 5.21 -6.36 -10.20
N LEU A 84 4.28 -5.67 -10.87
CA LEU A 84 2.90 -6.10 -11.00
C LEU A 84 2.76 -7.41 -11.79
N LEU A 85 3.59 -7.61 -12.81
CA LEU A 85 3.58 -8.83 -13.61
C LEU A 85 4.35 -9.99 -12.96
N GLU A 86 5.26 -9.67 -12.03
CA GLU A 86 6.08 -10.64 -11.30
C GLU A 86 5.42 -11.17 -10.02
N THR A 87 4.33 -10.53 -9.57
CA THR A 87 3.61 -10.89 -8.34
C THR A 87 2.29 -11.57 -8.68
N ASP A 88 1.92 -12.64 -7.99
CA ASP A 88 0.63 -13.31 -8.20
C ASP A 88 -0.56 -12.36 -7.93
N LEU A 89 -1.57 -12.35 -8.81
CA LEU A 89 -2.74 -11.47 -8.68
C LEU A 89 -3.46 -11.63 -7.34
N SER A 90 -3.53 -12.86 -6.81
CA SER A 90 -4.14 -13.11 -5.50
C SER A 90 -3.40 -12.40 -4.37
N ASP A 91 -2.08 -12.27 -4.46
CA ASP A 91 -1.28 -11.59 -3.45
C ASP A 91 -1.46 -10.07 -3.56
N LEU A 92 -1.53 -9.57 -4.79
CA LEU A 92 -1.84 -8.16 -5.06
C LEU A 92 -3.21 -7.74 -4.52
N LEU A 93 -4.25 -8.57 -4.74
CA LEU A 93 -5.60 -8.31 -4.22
C LEU A 93 -5.67 -8.42 -2.69
N HIS A 94 -4.91 -9.34 -2.10
CA HIS A 94 -4.79 -9.44 -0.64
C HIS A 94 -4.16 -8.16 -0.05
N GLN A 95 -3.13 -7.62 -0.70
CA GLN A 95 -2.51 -6.36 -0.30
C GLN A 95 -3.46 -5.16 -0.39
N LEU A 96 -4.30 -5.10 -1.43
CA LEU A 96 -5.34 -4.06 -1.52
C LEU A 96 -6.33 -4.16 -0.35
N ALA A 97 -6.77 -5.38 0.00
CA ALA A 97 -7.65 -5.61 1.14
C ALA A 97 -7.02 -5.16 2.47
N ASP A 98 -5.74 -5.46 2.69
CA ASP A 98 -4.99 -5.01 3.87
C ASP A 98 -4.84 -3.49 3.92
N THR A 99 -4.66 -2.84 2.77
CA THR A 99 -4.59 -1.38 2.66
C THR A 99 -5.90 -0.74 3.09
N ILE A 100 -7.03 -1.26 2.60
CA ILE A 100 -8.37 -0.78 2.96
C ILE A 100 -8.64 -1.00 4.45
N LYS A 101 -8.25 -2.17 4.99
CA LYS A 101 -8.35 -2.47 6.42
C LYS A 101 -7.50 -1.53 7.29
N GLY A 102 -6.31 -1.15 6.83
CA GLY A 102 -5.43 -0.23 7.54
C GLY A 102 -5.91 1.22 7.55
N ARG A 103 -6.48 1.67 6.42
CA ARG A 103 -6.99 3.04 6.25
C ARG A 103 -8.41 3.24 6.80
N SER A 104 -9.23 2.19 6.79
CA SER A 104 -10.62 2.25 7.24
C SER A 104 -10.82 1.44 8.52
N ARG A 105 -11.74 1.87 9.39
CA ARG A 105 -12.17 1.05 10.54
C ARG A 105 -13.10 -0.11 10.13
N MET A 106 -13.08 -0.51 8.86
CA MET A 106 -13.98 -1.52 8.31
C MET A 106 -13.37 -2.91 8.42
N ARG A 107 -14.24 -3.90 8.64
CA ARG A 107 -13.85 -5.31 8.58
C ARG A 107 -13.83 -5.75 7.12
N VAL A 108 -12.63 -5.90 6.56
CA VAL A 108 -12.43 -6.46 5.22
C VAL A 108 -12.14 -7.95 5.34
N LEU A 109 -12.86 -8.77 4.58
CA LEU A 109 -12.62 -10.20 4.46
C LEU A 109 -12.19 -10.48 3.02
N TYR A 110 -11.02 -11.10 2.86
CA TYR A 110 -10.49 -11.49 1.57
C TYR A 110 -10.43 -13.02 1.49
N HIS A 111 -10.93 -13.58 0.39
CA HIS A 111 -10.86 -15.00 0.09
C HIS A 111 -10.56 -15.18 -1.39
N THR A 112 -9.69 -16.13 -1.70
CA THR A 112 -9.32 -16.51 -3.07
C THR A 112 -9.34 -18.02 -3.18
N GLU A 113 -9.77 -18.52 -4.34
CA GLU A 113 -9.78 -19.94 -4.65
C GLU A 113 -9.24 -20.16 -6.07
N GLY A 114 -8.38 -21.17 -6.22
CA GLY A 114 -7.75 -21.51 -7.50
C GLY A 114 -6.53 -20.65 -7.84
N LYS A 115 -5.91 -21.01 -8.97
CA LYS A 115 -4.83 -20.28 -9.63
C LYS A 115 -5.12 -20.23 -11.13
N ALA A 116 -4.86 -19.08 -11.75
CA ALA A 116 -5.01 -18.90 -13.19
C ALA A 116 -3.77 -18.18 -13.74
N GLU A 117 -3.22 -18.69 -14.84
CA GLU A 117 -2.23 -17.95 -15.62
C GLU A 117 -2.96 -16.93 -16.48
N LEU A 118 -2.79 -15.65 -16.16
CA LEU A 118 -3.42 -14.56 -16.88
C LEU A 118 -2.43 -13.94 -17.87
N PRO A 119 -2.87 -13.60 -19.09
CA PRO A 119 -2.10 -12.74 -19.97
C PRO A 119 -1.73 -11.42 -19.26
N PRO A 120 -0.53 -10.85 -19.50
CA PRO A 120 -0.04 -9.66 -18.78
C PRO A 120 -1.02 -8.48 -18.77
N ASN A 121 -1.68 -8.22 -19.91
CA ASN A 121 -2.67 -7.15 -20.03
C ASN A 121 -3.93 -7.40 -19.19
N VAL A 122 -4.36 -8.66 -19.07
CA VAL A 122 -5.52 -9.04 -18.25
C VAL A 122 -5.17 -8.92 -16.77
N HIS A 123 -3.97 -9.37 -16.38
CA HIS A 123 -3.47 -9.23 -15.02
C HIS A 123 -3.50 -7.75 -14.57
N VAL A 124 -2.91 -6.87 -15.37
CA VAL A 124 -2.88 -5.43 -15.08
C VAL A 124 -4.29 -4.85 -15.00
N ALA A 125 -5.16 -5.19 -15.93
CA ALA A 125 -6.53 -4.66 -15.96
C ALA A 125 -7.35 -5.08 -14.74
N PHE A 126 -7.28 -6.36 -14.33
CA PHE A 126 -8.00 -6.85 -13.14
C PHE A 126 -7.51 -6.20 -11.86
N PHE A 127 -6.20 -6.05 -11.69
CA PHE A 127 -5.65 -5.35 -10.53
C PHE A 127 -6.14 -3.89 -10.49
N ARG A 128 -6.10 -3.16 -11.61
CA ARG A 128 -6.58 -1.77 -11.68
C ARG A 128 -8.07 -1.66 -11.39
N LEU A 129 -8.89 -2.59 -11.89
CA LEU A 129 -10.32 -2.67 -11.58
C LEU A 129 -10.61 -2.88 -10.09
N ALA A 130 -9.77 -3.65 -9.39
CA ALA A 130 -9.93 -3.87 -7.96
C ALA A 130 -9.38 -2.71 -7.09
N GLN A 131 -8.53 -1.87 -7.67
CA GLN A 131 -7.95 -0.70 -7.00
C GLN A 131 -8.92 0.49 -6.94
N GLU A 132 -9.79 0.63 -7.95
CA GLU A 132 -10.80 1.69 -8.08
C GLU A 132 -12.02 1.46 -7.17
#